data_AF-A0A6A4XBB3-F1
#
_entry.id   AF-A0A6A4XBB3-F1
#
_cell.length_a   1.000
_cell.length_b   1.000
_cell.length_c   1.000
_cell.angle_alpha   90.00
_cell.angle_beta   90.00
_cell.angle_gamma   90.00
#
_symmetry.space_group_name_H-M   'P 1'
#
loop_
_entity.id
_entity.type
_entity.pdbx_description
1 polymer ?
#
loop_
_entity_poly.entity_id
_entity_poly.type
_entity_poly.pdbx_seq_one_letter_code
_entity_poly.pdbx_strand_id
1 'polypeptide(L)'
;MGHYNFPKEFMLCRQEEKDPRKCLAEGRAVTSCALEFFRKVKSTCLDEFNQYANCLDRGSPDLKFRMCRNTQSVFDKCVQDNMGMERPYYGYFCAPKVIRTNRPRPAPEPPLEFPNTPDELPDTMPRKPAPYSQGGGRQFF
;
A
#
# COMPACT_ATOMS: atom_id res chain seq x y z
N MET A 1 18.68 3.13 19.98
CA MET A 1 18.69 2.23 18.81
C MET A 1 17.37 2.43 18.09
N GLY A 2 17.40 3.01 16.88
CA GLY A 2 16.20 3.47 16.19
C GLY A 2 15.21 2.33 15.97
N HIS A 3 13.94 2.56 16.26
CA HIS A 3 12.84 1.66 15.96
C HIS A 3 12.71 1.51 14.43
N TYR A 4 13.49 0.60 13.85
CA TYR A 4 13.41 0.29 12.42
C TYR A 4 12.03 -0.30 12.13
N ASN A 5 11.23 0.41 11.32
CA ASN A 5 9.85 0.04 11.03
C ASN A 5 9.75 -0.62 9.66
N PHE A 6 10.21 -1.87 9.58
CA PHE A 6 10.29 -2.63 8.33
C PHE A 6 8.97 -2.68 7.53
N PRO A 7 7.78 -2.91 8.15
CA PRO A 7 6.53 -2.98 7.39
C PRO A 7 6.20 -1.68 6.66
N LYS A 8 6.46 -0.54 7.31
CA LYS A 8 6.17 0.76 6.74
C LYS A 8 7.13 1.10 5.60
N GLU A 9 8.41 0.80 5.75
CA GLU A 9 9.42 1.00 4.71
C GLU A 9 9.12 0.19 3.43
N PHE A 10 8.68 -1.06 3.59
CA PHE A 10 8.22 -1.90 2.49
C PHE A 10 7.00 -1.31 1.78
N MET A 11 5.99 -0.84 2.54
CA MET A 11 4.80 -0.21 1.95
C MET A 11 5.13 1.08 1.20
N LEU A 12 6.05 1.90 1.75
CA LEU A 12 6.53 3.09 1.04
C LEU A 12 7.28 2.69 -0.24
N CYS A 13 8.12 1.65 -0.21
CA CYS A 13 8.85 1.19 -1.40
C CYS A 13 7.89 0.80 -2.52
N ARG A 14 6.90 -0.02 -2.16
CA ARG A 14 5.89 -0.51 -3.09
C ARG A 14 5.07 0.64 -3.68
N GLN A 15 4.78 1.68 -2.91
CA GLN A 15 4.01 2.84 -3.36
C GLN A 15 4.84 3.76 -4.28
N GLU A 16 6.13 3.95 -3.99
CA GLU A 16 7.02 4.81 -4.77
C GLU A 16 7.46 4.15 -6.08
N GLU A 17 8.01 2.93 -6.01
CA GLU A 17 8.60 2.26 -7.18
C GLU A 17 7.57 1.60 -8.10
N LYS A 18 6.39 1.23 -7.57
CA LYS A 18 5.35 0.42 -8.25
C LYS A 18 5.82 -0.93 -8.82
N ASP A 19 7.11 -1.27 -8.68
CA ASP A 19 7.73 -2.53 -9.10
C ASP A 19 7.99 -3.44 -7.89
N PRO A 20 7.37 -4.64 -7.80
CA PRO A 20 7.55 -5.52 -6.65
C PRO A 20 8.97 -6.11 -6.53
N ARG A 21 9.72 -6.17 -7.63
CA ARG A 21 11.06 -6.76 -7.68
C ARG A 21 12.11 -5.94 -6.94
N LYS A 22 11.96 -4.61 -6.96
CA LYS A 22 12.91 -3.68 -6.31
C LYS A 22 12.77 -3.69 -4.79
N CYS A 23 11.59 -4.06 -4.27
CA CYS A 23 11.27 -4.05 -2.83
C CYS A 23 11.39 -5.42 -2.14
N LEU A 24 12.09 -6.39 -2.75
CA LEU A 24 12.21 -7.75 -2.21
C LEU A 24 13.07 -7.81 -0.94
N ALA A 25 14.06 -6.93 -0.80
CA ALA A 25 14.94 -6.89 0.36
C ALA A 25 14.16 -6.46 1.61
N GLU A 26 13.37 -5.39 1.49
CA GLU A 26 12.47 -4.90 2.53
C GLU A 26 11.38 -5.94 2.83
N GLY A 27 10.88 -6.63 1.81
CA GLY A 27 9.94 -7.75 1.99
C GLY A 27 10.51 -8.85 2.88
N ARG A 28 11.76 -9.28 2.66
CA ARG A 28 12.45 -10.25 3.52
C ARG A 28 12.63 -9.73 4.95
N ALA A 29 12.92 -8.44 5.12
CA ALA A 29 13.01 -7.81 6.44
C ALA A 29 11.66 -7.82 7.19
N VAL A 30 10.54 -7.59 6.49
CA VAL A 30 9.20 -7.69 7.07
C VAL A 30 8.89 -9.13 7.49
N THR A 31 9.18 -10.10 6.63
CA THR A 31 8.92 -11.52 6.94
C THR A 31 9.74 -12.01 8.12
N SER A 32 11.03 -11.66 8.18
CA SER A 32 11.89 -12.03 9.32
C SER A 32 11.39 -11.40 10.62
N CYS A 33 11.05 -10.11 10.62
CA CYS A 33 10.47 -9.44 11.79
C CYS A 33 9.16 -10.10 12.26
N ALA A 34 8.27 -10.49 11.34
CA ALA A 34 7.02 -11.16 11.69
C ALA A 34 7.28 -12.57 12.27
N LEU A 35 8.22 -13.33 11.71
CA LEU A 35 8.58 -14.65 12.23
C LEU A 35 9.23 -14.55 13.62
N GLU A 36 10.08 -13.56 13.86
CA GLU A 36 10.64 -13.30 15.19
C GLU A 36 9.56 -12.96 16.22
N PHE A 37 8.57 -12.16 15.83
CA PHE A 37 7.41 -11.86 16.68
C PHE A 37 6.66 -13.15 17.06
N PHE A 38 6.27 -13.97 16.09
CA PHE A 38 5.55 -15.22 16.39
C PHE A 38 6.39 -16.22 17.19
N ARG A 39 7.71 -16.27 16.97
CA ARG A 39 8.62 -17.09 17.80
C ARG A 39 8.62 -16.63 19.25
N LYS A 40 8.66 -15.32 19.51
CA LYS A 40 8.57 -14.77 20.87
C LYS A 40 7.22 -15.08 21.50
N VAL A 41 6.11 -14.87 20.78
CA VAL A 41 4.75 -15.19 21.27
C VAL A 41 4.64 -16.67 21.62
N LYS A 42 5.16 -17.54 20.77
CA LYS A 42 5.22 -18.99 21.01
C LYS A 42 6.02 -19.34 22.26
N SER A 43 7.08 -18.61 22.57
CA SER A 43 7.93 -18.90 23.74
C SER A 43 7.37 -18.37 25.07
N THR A 44 6.55 -17.32 25.05
CA THR A 44 6.11 -16.64 26.29
C THR A 44 4.62 -16.72 26.58
N CYS A 45 3.76 -16.65 25.54
CA CYS A 45 2.30 -16.44 25.69
C CYS A 45 1.50 -17.37 24.77
N LEU A 46 1.97 -18.61 24.58
CA LEU A 46 1.38 -19.54 23.62
C LEU A 46 -0.05 -19.94 24.00
N ASP A 47 -0.29 -20.24 25.27
CA ASP A 47 -1.59 -20.75 25.72
C ASP A 47 -2.66 -19.68 25.61
N GLU A 48 -2.37 -18.45 26.03
CA GLU A 48 -3.25 -17.30 25.92
C GLU A 48 -3.52 -16.94 24.45
N PHE A 49 -2.48 -17.00 23.60
CA PHE A 49 -2.62 -16.77 22.18
C PHE A 49 -3.54 -17.81 21.52
N ASN A 50 -3.34 -19.09 21.83
CA ASN A 50 -4.17 -20.17 21.29
C ASN A 50 -5.62 -20.05 21.75
N GLN A 51 -5.86 -19.71 23.02
CA GLN A 51 -7.21 -19.47 23.52
C GLN A 51 -7.89 -18.31 22.80
N TYR A 52 -7.18 -17.21 22.56
CA TYR A 52 -7.70 -16.07 21.82
C TYR A 52 -7.98 -16.42 20.35
N ALA A 53 -7.03 -17.05 19.66
CA ALA A 53 -7.16 -17.45 18.26
C ALA A 53 -8.32 -18.44 18.06
N ASN A 54 -8.43 -19.44 18.92
CA ASN A 54 -9.52 -20.42 18.89
C ASN A 54 -10.89 -19.76 19.14
N CYS A 55 -10.95 -18.77 20.02
CA CYS A 55 -12.17 -18.00 20.24
C CYS A 55 -12.55 -17.22 18.97
N LEU A 56 -11.61 -16.58 18.28
CA LEU A 56 -11.92 -15.84 17.06
C LEU A 56 -12.45 -16.78 15.97
N ASP A 57 -11.78 -17.92 15.79
CA ASP A 57 -12.12 -18.91 14.76
C ASP A 57 -13.50 -19.54 14.99
N ARG A 58 -13.84 -19.88 16.25
CA ARG A 58 -15.10 -20.56 16.59
C ARG A 58 -16.22 -19.63 17.05
N GLY A 59 -15.89 -18.42 17.46
CA GLY A 59 -16.81 -17.52 18.16
C GLY A 59 -17.82 -16.84 17.25
N SER A 60 -17.54 -16.74 15.95
CA SER A 60 -18.51 -16.24 14.96
C SER A 60 -18.07 -16.62 13.54
N PRO A 61 -19.02 -16.80 12.61
CA PRO A 61 -18.69 -17.05 11.20
C PRO A 61 -17.92 -15.88 10.54
N ASP A 62 -18.10 -14.65 11.04
CA ASP A 62 -17.48 -13.44 10.48
C ASP A 62 -16.19 -13.00 11.22
N LEU A 63 -15.59 -13.85 12.08
CA LEU A 63 -14.38 -13.53 12.86
C LEU A 63 -14.48 -12.22 13.69
N LYS A 64 -15.65 -11.94 14.29
CA LYS A 64 -15.94 -10.73 15.06
C LYS A 64 -15.18 -10.67 16.39
N PHE A 65 -14.34 -9.64 16.55
CA PHE A 65 -13.59 -9.40 17.79
C PHE A 65 -14.45 -9.15 19.04
N ARG A 66 -15.71 -8.72 18.90
CA ARG A 66 -16.58 -8.38 20.05
C ARG A 66 -16.84 -9.57 20.97
N MET A 67 -16.88 -10.79 20.43
CA MET A 67 -17.20 -11.99 21.21
C MET A 67 -16.01 -12.49 22.05
N CYS A 68 -14.79 -12.09 21.70
CA CYS A 68 -13.54 -12.60 22.28
C CYS A 68 -12.77 -11.54 23.07
N ARG A 69 -13.45 -10.53 23.63
CA ARG A 69 -12.78 -9.46 24.40
C ARG A 69 -12.16 -9.97 25.72
N ASN A 70 -12.74 -11.01 26.32
CA ASN A 70 -12.21 -11.59 27.55
C ASN A 70 -10.87 -12.30 27.29
N THR A 71 -10.82 -13.18 26.29
CA THR A 71 -9.58 -13.87 25.89
C THR A 71 -8.54 -12.90 25.32
N GLN A 72 -8.98 -11.86 24.61
CA GLN A 72 -8.09 -10.78 24.18
C GLN A 72 -7.42 -10.09 25.38
N SER A 73 -8.17 -9.76 26.44
CA SER A 73 -7.61 -9.06 27.60
C SER A 73 -6.54 -9.87 28.35
N VAL A 74 -6.66 -11.20 28.33
CA VAL A 74 -5.68 -12.12 28.91
C VAL A 74 -4.42 -12.16 28.05
N PHE A 75 -4.57 -12.27 26.73
CA PHE A 75 -3.44 -12.25 25.80
C PHE A 75 -2.70 -10.90 25.81
N ASP A 76 -3.42 -9.79 25.76
CA ASP A 76 -2.84 -8.44 25.75
C ASP A 76 -2.02 -8.19 27.04
N LYS A 77 -2.50 -8.69 28.20
CA LYS A 77 -1.74 -8.63 29.47
C LYS A 77 -0.45 -9.43 29.41
N CYS A 78 -0.49 -10.69 28.93
CA CYS A 78 0.71 -11.51 28.82
C CYS A 78 1.78 -10.86 27.92
N VAL A 79 1.35 -10.25 26.81
CA VAL A 79 2.26 -9.57 25.89
C VAL A 79 2.84 -8.29 26.51
N GLN A 80 2.04 -7.55 27.27
CA GLN A 80 2.50 -6.37 28.00
C GLN A 80 3.53 -6.74 29.07
N ASP A 81 3.26 -7.76 29.88
CA ASP A 81 4.12 -8.15 31.01
C ASP A 81 5.44 -8.79 30.55
N ASN A 82 5.40 -9.67 29.54
CA ASN A 82 6.59 -10.42 29.11
C ASN A 82 7.38 -9.76 27.99
N MET A 83 6.73 -8.99 27.10
CA MET A 83 7.38 -8.37 25.95
C MET A 83 7.42 -6.84 26.00
N GLY A 84 6.75 -6.20 26.96
CA GLY A 84 6.68 -4.76 27.07
C GLY A 84 5.97 -4.08 25.89
N MET A 85 5.12 -4.81 25.17
CA MET A 85 4.38 -4.29 24.02
C MET A 85 2.94 -4.01 24.40
N GLU A 86 2.56 -2.73 24.44
CA GLU A 86 1.19 -2.32 24.67
C GLU A 86 0.38 -2.30 23.36
N ARG A 87 -0.89 -2.70 23.44
CA ARG A 87 -1.81 -2.60 22.32
C ARG A 87 -2.09 -1.13 21.99
N PRO A 88 -1.88 -0.69 20.73
CA PRO A 88 -2.10 0.70 20.37
C PRO A 88 -3.57 1.11 20.45
N TYR A 89 -3.79 2.41 20.65
CA TYR A 89 -5.11 3.02 20.69
C TYR A 89 -5.85 2.96 19.34
N TYR A 90 -7.17 3.17 19.39
CA TYR A 90 -8.02 3.19 18.20
C TYR A 90 -7.62 4.33 17.24
N GLY A 91 -7.31 3.99 15.99
CA GLY A 91 -6.88 4.96 14.97
C GLY A 91 -5.37 5.14 14.84
N TYR A 92 -4.56 4.51 15.70
CA TYR A 92 -3.09 4.55 15.59
C TYR A 92 -2.56 4.15 14.20
N PHE A 93 -3.18 3.13 13.60
CA PHE A 93 -2.83 2.61 12.27
C PHE A 93 -3.39 3.44 11.11
N CYS A 94 -4.40 4.28 11.35
CA CYS A 94 -5.00 5.13 10.33
C CYS A 94 -4.18 6.41 10.09
N ALA A 95 -3.41 6.85 11.09
CA ALA A 95 -2.60 8.05 10.99
C ALA A 95 -1.44 7.86 9.99
N PRO A 96 -1.21 8.82 9.07
CA PRO A 96 -0.07 8.75 8.16
C PRO A 96 1.24 8.77 8.96
N LYS A 97 2.17 7.90 8.59
CA LYS A 97 3.46 7.77 9.27
C LYS A 97 4.55 8.27 8.33
N VAL A 98 5.35 9.22 8.79
CA VAL A 98 6.53 9.71 8.05
C VAL A 98 7.64 8.68 8.24
N ILE A 99 8.16 8.14 7.14
CA ILE A 99 9.19 7.11 7.13
C ILE A 99 10.43 7.73 6.49
N ARG A 100 11.57 7.63 7.16
CA ARG A 100 12.86 8.07 6.63
C ARG A 100 13.58 6.85 6.06
N THR A 101 13.90 6.88 4.78
CA THR A 101 14.58 5.79 4.06
C THR A 101 15.89 6.31 3.46
N ASN A 102 16.85 5.42 3.28
CA ASN A 102 18.15 5.75 2.67
C ASN A 102 18.13 5.63 1.14
N ARG A 103 17.06 5.08 0.55
CA ARG A 103 16.93 4.90 -0.90
C ARG A 103 16.65 6.24 -1.59
N PRO A 104 17.13 6.44 -2.83
CA PRO A 104 16.74 7.60 -3.61
C PRO A 104 15.24 7.49 -3.98
N ARG A 105 14.60 8.64 -4.16
CA ARG A 105 13.24 8.69 -4.70
C ARG A 105 13.26 8.29 -6.18
N PRO A 106 12.33 7.45 -6.66
CA PRO A 106 12.19 7.17 -8.08
C PRO A 106 12.00 8.46 -8.88
N ALA A 107 12.57 8.51 -10.09
CA ALA A 107 12.40 9.66 -10.97
C ALA A 107 10.91 9.82 -11.34
N PRO A 108 10.40 11.07 -11.42
CA PRO A 108 9.03 11.29 -11.87
C PRO A 108 8.89 10.79 -13.31
N GLU A 109 7.75 10.15 -13.60
CA GLU A 109 7.38 9.80 -14.97
C GLU A 109 7.35 11.11 -15.80
N PRO A 110 7.99 11.17 -16.97
CA PRO A 110 8.00 12.38 -17.79
C PRO A 110 6.56 12.74 -18.17
N PRO A 111 6.23 14.04 -18.29
CA PRO A 111 4.90 14.45 -18.71
C PRO A 111 4.55 13.81 -20.06
N LEU A 112 3.34 13.27 -20.16
CA LEU A 112 2.81 12.78 -21.43
C LEU A 112 2.56 13.99 -22.33
N GLU A 113 3.49 14.26 -23.23
CA GLU A 113 3.33 15.26 -24.27
C GLU A 113 2.51 14.66 -25.41
N PHE A 114 1.24 15.05 -25.50
CA PHE A 114 0.44 14.80 -26.69
C PHE A 114 0.64 15.98 -27.65
N PRO A 115 1.04 15.75 -28.91
CA PRO A 115 1.07 16.82 -29.88
C PRO A 115 -0.36 17.38 -30.06
N ASN A 116 -0.51 18.70 -29.94
CA ASN A 116 -1.81 19.38 -30.08
C ASN A 116 -2.37 19.32 -31.51
N THR A 117 -1.51 19.01 -32.47
CA THR A 117 -1.85 18.93 -33.89
C THR A 117 -1.63 17.51 -34.36
N PRO A 118 -2.60 16.88 -35.06
CA PRO A 118 -2.28 15.71 -35.86
C PRO A 118 -1.17 16.08 -36.84
N ASP A 119 -0.28 15.12 -37.14
CA ASP A 119 0.80 15.32 -38.09
C ASP A 119 0.26 15.94 -39.38
N GLU A 120 0.92 16.99 -39.88
CA GLU A 120 0.52 17.62 -41.13
C GLU A 120 0.51 16.57 -42.24
N LEU A 121 -0.61 16.50 -42.97
CA LEU A 121 -0.68 15.64 -44.15
C LEU A 121 0.37 16.11 -45.15
N PRO A 122 1.14 15.20 -45.77
CA PRO A 122 2.17 15.58 -46.74
C PRO A 122 1.54 16.34 -47.90
N ASP A 123 2.23 17.36 -48.40
CA ASP A 123 1.76 18.21 -49.51
C ASP A 123 1.51 17.46 -50.82
N THR A 124 2.03 16.22 -50.92
CA THR A 124 1.77 15.31 -52.03
C THR A 124 0.36 14.71 -52.02
N MET A 125 -0.38 14.82 -50.90
CA MET A 125 -1.72 14.25 -50.80
C MET A 125 -2.75 15.17 -51.49
N PRO A 126 -3.57 14.65 -52.42
CA PRO A 126 -4.53 15.48 -53.14
C PRO A 126 -5.58 16.06 -52.17
N ARG A 127 -5.57 17.39 -52.02
CA ARG A 127 -6.58 18.11 -51.24
C ARG A 127 -7.85 18.19 -52.07
N LYS A 128 -8.93 17.57 -51.57
CA LYS A 128 -10.26 17.69 -52.21
C LYS A 128 -10.72 19.14 -52.12
N PRO A 129 -11.37 19.69 -53.16
CA PRO A 129 -11.95 21.02 -53.08
C PRO A 129 -12.98 21.07 -51.95
N ALA A 130 -13.13 22.24 -51.31
CA ALA A 130 -14.12 22.41 -50.26
C ALA A 130 -15.53 22.10 -50.82
N PRO A 131 -16.33 21.27 -50.13
CA PRO A 131 -17.70 21.00 -50.57
C PRO A 131 -18.48 22.32 -50.62
N TYR A 132 -19.18 22.55 -51.73
CA TYR A 132 -19.99 23.76 -52.03
C TYR A 132 -19.21 25.04 -52.38
N SER A 133 -17.93 24.94 -52.80
CA SER A 133 -17.07 26.09 -53.12
C SER A 133 -17.14 26.62 -54.57
N GLN A 134 -18.12 26.18 -55.38
CA GLN A 134 -18.32 26.71 -56.74
C GLN A 134 -18.90 28.14 -56.68
N GLY A 135 -18.06 29.12 -56.36
CA GLY A 135 -18.36 30.55 -56.56
C GLY A 135 -18.55 31.42 -55.31
N GLY A 136 -18.45 30.86 -54.10
CA GLY A 136 -18.56 31.66 -52.87
C GLY A 136 -18.02 30.90 -51.67
N GLY A 137 -17.36 31.59 -50.74
CA GLY A 137 -17.00 31.00 -49.46
C GLY A 137 -18.26 30.51 -48.73
N ARG A 138 -18.10 29.66 -47.71
CA ARG A 138 -19.20 29.32 -46.77
C ARG A 138 -19.54 30.50 -45.87
N GLN A 139 -19.73 31.67 -46.46
CA GLN A 139 -20.20 32.87 -45.82
C GLN A 139 -21.72 32.85 -45.94
N PHE A 140 -22.41 33.34 -44.92
CA PHE A 140 -23.87 33.34 -44.89
C PHE A 140 -24.51 34.24 -45.98
N PHE A 141 -23.70 34.99 -46.74
CA PHE A 141 -24.09 35.88 -47.83
C PHE A 141 -23.16 35.71 -49.02
#